data_AF-A0A7Y4ZRG0-F1
#
_entry.id   AF-A0A7Y4ZRG0-F1
#
_cell.length_a   1.000
_cell.length_b   1.000
_cell.length_c   1.000
_cell.angle_alpha   90.00
_cell.angle_beta   90.00
_cell.angle_gamma   90.00
#
_symmetry.space_group_name_H-M   'P 1'
#
loop_
_entity.id
_entity.type
_entity.pdbx_description
1 polymer ?
#
loop_
_entity_poly.entity_id
_entity_poly.type
_entity_poly.pdbx_seq_one_letter_code
_entity_poly.pdbx_strand_id
1 'polypeptide(L)'
;MARTAESLFTEFFLPNYPPDAASDLGKARSTDANPANNPQLALHLADAAARFQALMGQELGIALDGTDASIHHLGVALTAERREAWIARGDLFNIVVHGAAYLGRCIEQNHGGTWRLRRPMWESLVFLKSQAGEADLPVFHWWLKALSDDELGTRTLGDRYRTFVEEPTTDFSALPVLAKEERTFPRLTKIRYDVFYKYMKANAPEIKDFGSDFPSAERFAELEFKWLEIRWVGGGRMLLVYGLSRMGFHLFWLDAKGFRKSAFMPCDAFPEPVVRFKGDKIEVIRAENERTVAHEMLWWGL
;
A
#
# COMPACT_ATOMS: atom_id res chain seq x y z
N MET A 1 1.95 -4.89 -28.13
CA MET A 1 1.70 -3.52 -27.61
C MET A 1 1.70 -3.59 -26.10
N ALA A 2 2.19 -2.55 -25.41
CA ALA A 2 2.12 -2.51 -23.95
C ALA A 2 0.65 -2.49 -23.48
N ARG A 3 0.33 -3.27 -22.45
CA ARG A 3 -0.99 -3.37 -21.82
C ARG A 3 -1.04 -2.40 -20.64
N THR A 4 -1.66 -1.25 -20.83
CA THR A 4 -1.96 -0.31 -19.73
C THR A 4 -3.26 -0.74 -19.02
N ALA A 5 -3.49 -0.24 -17.81
CA ALA A 5 -4.76 -0.49 -17.12
C ALA A 5 -5.97 0.01 -17.93
N GLU A 6 -5.80 1.11 -18.66
CA GLU A 6 -6.82 1.69 -19.54
C GLU A 6 -7.08 0.83 -20.78
N SER A 7 -6.04 0.27 -21.41
CA SER A 7 -6.25 -0.62 -22.56
C SER A 7 -6.89 -1.93 -22.15
N LEU A 8 -6.51 -2.50 -20.98
CA LEU A 8 -7.20 -3.65 -20.40
C LEU A 8 -8.68 -3.36 -20.15
N PHE A 9 -8.99 -2.21 -19.53
CA PHE A 9 -10.36 -1.77 -19.30
C PHE A 9 -11.17 -1.68 -20.60
N THR A 10 -10.64 -0.94 -21.58
CA THR A 10 -11.34 -0.61 -22.82
C THR A 10 -11.58 -1.83 -23.70
N GLU A 11 -10.62 -2.77 -23.74
CA GLU A 11 -10.69 -3.94 -24.61
C GLU A 11 -11.53 -5.08 -24.01
N PHE A 12 -11.43 -5.33 -22.70
CA PHE A 12 -12.02 -6.53 -22.08
C PHE A 12 -13.23 -6.26 -21.17
N PHE A 13 -13.38 -5.04 -20.64
CA PHE A 13 -14.42 -4.75 -19.64
C PHE A 13 -15.48 -3.81 -20.18
N LEU A 14 -15.09 -2.72 -20.84
CA LEU A 14 -16.02 -1.75 -21.41
C LEU A 14 -17.06 -2.37 -22.37
N PRO A 15 -16.73 -3.37 -23.22
CA PRO A 15 -17.73 -4.01 -24.08
C PRO A 15 -18.83 -4.75 -23.32
N ASN A 16 -18.57 -5.12 -22.05
CA ASN A 16 -19.52 -5.82 -21.17
C ASN A 16 -20.34 -4.85 -20.30
N TYR A 17 -20.16 -3.53 -20.46
CA TYR A 17 -20.97 -2.56 -19.75
C TYR A 17 -22.40 -2.50 -20.28
N PRO A 18 -23.39 -2.24 -19.40
CA PRO A 18 -24.71 -1.81 -19.86
C PRO A 18 -24.60 -0.58 -20.77
N PRO A 19 -25.33 -0.50 -21.90
CA PRO A 19 -25.19 0.60 -22.86
C PRO A 19 -25.37 1.99 -22.25
N ASP A 20 -26.28 2.13 -21.29
CA ASP A 20 -26.51 3.37 -20.55
C ASP A 20 -25.30 3.76 -19.68
N ALA A 21 -24.69 2.78 -19.00
CA ALA A 21 -23.50 3.00 -18.19
C ALA A 21 -22.25 3.30 -19.05
N ALA A 22 -22.11 2.63 -20.20
CA ALA A 22 -21.01 2.87 -21.13
C ALA A 22 -21.03 4.29 -21.73
N SER A 23 -22.23 4.85 -21.93
CA SER A 23 -22.40 6.20 -22.48
C SER A 23 -22.00 7.33 -21.52
N ASP A 24 -22.01 7.08 -20.20
CA ASP A 24 -21.62 8.05 -19.16
C ASP A 24 -20.98 7.32 -17.97
N LEU A 25 -19.70 7.00 -18.11
CA LEU A 25 -18.92 6.32 -17.07
C LEU A 25 -18.82 7.15 -15.78
N GLY A 26 -18.80 8.49 -15.89
CA GLY A 26 -18.72 9.38 -14.74
C GLY A 26 -19.94 9.22 -13.84
N LYS A 27 -21.13 9.30 -14.43
CA LYS A 27 -22.40 9.07 -13.73
C LYS A 27 -22.53 7.66 -13.19
N ALA A 28 -22.14 6.65 -13.98
CA ALA A 28 -22.18 5.25 -13.55
C ALA A 28 -21.32 5.01 -12.30
N ARG A 29 -20.12 5.62 -12.25
CA ARG A 29 -19.18 5.54 -11.13
C ARG A 29 -19.56 6.39 -9.93
N SER A 30 -20.36 7.45 -10.10
CA SER A 30 -20.80 8.31 -9.00
C SER A 30 -22.13 7.86 -8.36
N THR A 31 -22.93 7.04 -9.04
CA THR A 31 -24.26 6.63 -8.58
C THR A 31 -24.21 5.34 -7.75
N ASP A 32 -24.86 5.32 -6.58
CA ASP A 32 -25.06 4.08 -5.81
C ASP A 32 -26.12 3.21 -6.51
N ALA A 33 -25.75 1.98 -6.83
CA ALA A 33 -26.63 1.02 -7.48
C ALA A 33 -27.53 0.26 -6.49
N ASN A 34 -27.35 0.46 -5.17
CA ASN A 34 -28.15 -0.17 -4.13
C ASN A 34 -28.67 0.83 -3.07
N PRO A 35 -29.40 1.89 -3.46
CA PRO A 35 -29.87 2.90 -2.51
C PRO A 35 -30.84 2.35 -1.45
N ALA A 36 -31.44 1.19 -1.70
CA ALA A 36 -32.35 0.52 -0.77
C ALA A 36 -31.65 -0.48 0.17
N ASN A 37 -30.31 -0.60 0.12
CA ASN A 37 -29.52 -1.53 0.92
C ASN A 37 -30.02 -3.00 0.82
N ASN A 38 -30.37 -3.45 -0.38
CA ASN A 38 -30.76 -4.84 -0.61
C ASN A 38 -29.56 -5.78 -0.32
N PRO A 39 -29.66 -6.68 0.69
CA PRO A 39 -28.56 -7.56 1.08
C PRO A 39 -28.24 -8.62 0.02
N GLN A 40 -29.19 -8.95 -0.86
CA GLN A 40 -28.98 -9.95 -1.92
C GLN A 40 -27.86 -9.53 -2.89
N LEU A 41 -27.71 -8.24 -3.13
CA LEU A 41 -26.64 -7.75 -4.01
C LEU A 41 -25.24 -7.91 -3.38
N ALA A 42 -25.12 -7.76 -2.07
CA ALA A 42 -23.87 -8.06 -1.36
C ALA A 42 -23.59 -9.58 -1.32
N LEU A 43 -24.62 -10.42 -1.20
CA LEU A 43 -24.47 -11.88 -1.28
C LEU A 43 -23.92 -12.32 -2.64
N HIS A 44 -24.32 -11.68 -3.74
CA HIS A 44 -23.74 -11.97 -5.06
C HIS A 44 -22.23 -11.71 -5.13
N LEU A 45 -21.72 -10.66 -4.48
CA LEU A 45 -20.28 -10.42 -4.37
C LEU A 45 -19.58 -11.47 -3.51
N ALA A 46 -20.20 -11.89 -2.40
CA ALA A 46 -19.67 -12.95 -1.57
C ALA A 46 -19.60 -14.30 -2.31
N ASP A 47 -20.62 -14.64 -3.10
CA ASP A 47 -20.65 -15.83 -3.96
C ASP A 47 -19.54 -15.78 -5.03
N ALA A 48 -19.32 -14.61 -5.63
CA ALA A 48 -18.26 -14.40 -6.60
C ALA A 48 -16.87 -14.57 -5.96
N ALA A 49 -16.67 -14.02 -4.75
CA ALA A 49 -15.45 -14.19 -3.96
C ALA A 49 -15.18 -15.66 -3.63
N ALA A 50 -16.20 -16.42 -3.20
CA ALA A 50 -16.07 -17.84 -2.88
C ALA A 50 -15.69 -18.67 -4.10
N ARG A 51 -16.26 -18.38 -5.28
CA ARG A 51 -15.89 -19.03 -6.54
C ARG A 51 -14.44 -18.72 -6.94
N PHE A 52 -14.02 -17.46 -6.80
CA PHE A 52 -12.63 -17.08 -7.05
C PHE A 52 -11.68 -17.89 -6.17
N GLN A 53 -11.95 -17.93 -4.87
CA GLN A 53 -11.13 -18.63 -3.88
C GLN A 53 -10.96 -20.12 -4.23
N ALA A 54 -12.07 -20.79 -4.57
CA ALA A 54 -12.07 -22.22 -4.89
C ALA A 54 -11.29 -22.55 -6.16
N LEU A 55 -11.40 -21.72 -7.20
CA LEU A 55 -10.79 -21.98 -8.51
C LEU A 55 -9.35 -21.48 -8.61
N MET A 56 -9.11 -20.25 -8.15
CA MET A 56 -7.82 -19.58 -8.38
C MET A 56 -6.73 -20.03 -7.42
N GLY A 57 -7.07 -20.53 -6.23
CA GLY A 57 -6.07 -21.11 -5.33
C GLY A 57 -5.35 -22.29 -6.00
N GLN A 58 -6.13 -23.16 -6.65
CA GLN A 58 -5.60 -24.30 -7.40
C GLN A 58 -4.86 -23.85 -8.67
N GLU A 59 -5.44 -22.96 -9.46
CA GLU A 59 -4.82 -22.51 -10.71
C GLU A 59 -3.48 -21.79 -10.50
N LEU A 60 -3.40 -20.95 -9.46
CA LEU A 60 -2.20 -20.18 -9.15
C LEU A 60 -1.18 -20.96 -8.33
N GLY A 61 -1.59 -22.09 -7.73
CA GLY A 61 -0.77 -22.87 -6.80
C GLY A 61 -0.51 -22.13 -5.48
N ILE A 62 -1.48 -21.34 -5.00
CA ILE A 62 -1.36 -20.53 -3.78
C ILE A 62 -2.52 -20.79 -2.81
N ALA A 63 -2.27 -20.59 -1.52
CA ALA A 63 -3.35 -20.62 -0.53
C ALA A 63 -4.15 -19.32 -0.60
N LEU A 64 -5.44 -19.44 -0.92
CA LEU A 64 -6.44 -18.39 -0.81
C LEU A 64 -7.42 -18.80 0.30
N ASP A 65 -7.21 -18.30 1.51
CA ASP A 65 -8.01 -18.59 2.72
C ASP A 65 -8.85 -17.39 3.20
N GLY A 66 -8.72 -16.25 2.53
CA GLY A 66 -9.46 -15.02 2.86
C GLY A 66 -8.73 -14.10 3.84
N THR A 67 -7.49 -14.44 4.21
CA THR A 67 -6.64 -13.60 5.06
C THR A 67 -5.90 -12.53 4.25
N ASP A 68 -5.30 -11.56 4.94
CA ASP A 68 -4.42 -10.57 4.31
C ASP A 68 -3.25 -11.22 3.56
N ALA A 69 -2.71 -12.34 4.10
CA ALA A 69 -1.66 -13.11 3.46
C ALA A 69 -2.09 -13.66 2.08
N SER A 70 -3.38 -14.00 1.91
CA SER A 70 -3.92 -14.40 0.61
C SER A 70 -3.76 -13.30 -0.44
N ILE A 71 -3.95 -12.03 -0.07
CA ILE A 71 -3.81 -10.90 -1.00
C ILE A 71 -2.36 -10.66 -1.37
N HIS A 72 -1.42 -10.85 -0.42
CA HIS A 72 0.01 -10.79 -0.70
C HIS A 72 0.47 -11.90 -1.66
N HIS A 73 0.07 -13.15 -1.39
CA HIS A 73 0.36 -14.26 -2.29
C HIS A 73 -0.24 -14.04 -3.67
N LEU A 74 -1.47 -13.52 -3.73
CA LEU A 74 -2.14 -13.18 -4.97
C LEU A 74 -1.36 -12.10 -5.73
N GLY A 75 -0.93 -11.03 -5.06
CA GLY A 75 -0.12 -9.97 -5.66
C GLY A 75 1.17 -10.47 -6.31
N VAL A 76 1.87 -11.42 -5.69
CA VAL A 76 3.06 -12.08 -6.26
C VAL A 76 2.70 -13.00 -7.44
N ALA A 77 1.53 -13.63 -7.37
CA ALA A 77 1.06 -14.56 -8.38
C ALA A 77 0.57 -13.87 -9.67
N LEU A 78 0.33 -12.55 -9.69
CA LEU A 78 -0.08 -11.83 -10.89
C LEU A 78 1.14 -11.48 -11.75
N THR A 79 1.25 -12.12 -12.92
CA THR A 79 2.35 -11.89 -13.86
C THR A 79 1.84 -11.60 -15.27
N ALA A 80 2.72 -11.04 -16.12
CA ALA A 80 2.40 -10.79 -17.53
C ALA A 80 2.04 -12.09 -18.25
N GLU A 81 2.77 -13.17 -17.99
CA GLU A 81 2.55 -14.48 -18.64
C GLU A 81 1.17 -15.04 -18.29
N ARG A 82 0.77 -14.95 -17.01
CA ARG A 82 -0.56 -15.38 -16.57
C ARG A 82 -1.66 -14.51 -17.17
N ARG A 83 -1.48 -13.19 -17.20
CA ARG A 83 -2.40 -12.26 -17.86
C ARG A 83 -2.61 -12.64 -19.33
N GLU A 84 -1.54 -12.82 -20.10
CA GLU A 84 -1.65 -13.17 -21.52
C GLU A 84 -2.29 -14.55 -21.72
N ALA A 85 -2.02 -15.52 -20.82
CA ALA A 85 -2.70 -16.82 -20.85
C ALA A 85 -4.21 -16.71 -20.57
N TRP A 86 -4.64 -15.81 -19.68
CA TRP A 86 -6.06 -15.54 -19.42
C TRP A 86 -6.73 -14.83 -20.59
N ILE A 87 -6.03 -13.90 -21.24
CA ILE A 87 -6.51 -13.24 -22.46
C ILE A 87 -6.70 -14.26 -23.57
N ALA A 88 -5.71 -15.12 -23.82
CA ALA A 88 -5.77 -16.13 -24.87
C ALA A 88 -6.92 -17.14 -24.67
N ARG A 89 -7.27 -17.45 -23.42
CA ARG A 89 -8.41 -18.33 -23.08
C ARG A 89 -9.76 -17.62 -23.06
N GLY A 90 -9.79 -16.28 -23.04
CA GLY A 90 -11.03 -15.50 -22.88
C GLY A 90 -11.53 -15.41 -21.44
N ASP A 91 -10.71 -15.77 -20.45
CA ASP A 91 -11.10 -15.85 -19.04
C ASP A 91 -10.81 -14.57 -18.25
N LEU A 92 -10.04 -13.63 -18.82
CA LEU A 92 -9.55 -12.43 -18.12
C LEU A 92 -10.69 -11.65 -17.43
N PHE A 93 -11.81 -11.45 -18.12
CA PHE A 93 -12.96 -10.73 -17.57
C PHE A 93 -13.45 -11.37 -16.27
N ASN A 94 -13.70 -12.68 -16.29
CA ASN A 94 -14.23 -13.41 -15.14
C ASN A 94 -13.22 -13.41 -13.98
N ILE A 95 -11.94 -13.65 -14.28
CA ILE A 95 -10.89 -13.70 -13.26
C ILE A 95 -10.78 -12.36 -12.53
N VAL A 96 -10.75 -11.24 -13.26
CA VAL A 96 -10.63 -9.91 -12.65
C VAL A 96 -11.89 -9.54 -11.87
N VAL A 97 -13.09 -9.81 -12.41
CA VAL A 97 -14.35 -9.47 -11.73
C VAL A 97 -14.51 -10.25 -10.42
N HIS A 98 -14.27 -11.56 -10.46
CA HIS A 98 -14.36 -12.40 -9.26
C HIS A 98 -13.20 -12.12 -8.29
N GLY A 99 -12.02 -11.78 -8.81
CA GLY A 99 -10.86 -11.37 -8.02
C GLY A 99 -11.08 -10.05 -7.29
N ALA A 100 -11.75 -9.09 -7.92
CA ALA A 100 -12.13 -7.83 -7.28
C ALA A 100 -13.16 -8.06 -6.15
N ALA A 101 -14.11 -8.97 -6.36
CA ALA A 101 -15.04 -9.40 -5.32
C ALA A 101 -14.31 -10.09 -4.15
N TYR A 102 -13.36 -10.98 -4.44
CA TYR A 102 -12.52 -11.64 -3.43
C TYR A 102 -11.72 -10.64 -2.61
N LEU A 103 -11.03 -9.71 -3.27
CA LEU A 103 -10.28 -8.65 -2.61
C LEU A 103 -11.17 -7.81 -1.69
N GLY A 104 -12.33 -7.36 -2.18
CA GLY A 104 -13.24 -6.57 -1.36
C GLY A 104 -13.84 -7.37 -0.21
N ARG A 105 -14.06 -8.68 -0.38
CA ARG A 105 -14.51 -9.58 0.68
C ARG A 105 -13.46 -9.72 1.79
N CYS A 106 -12.17 -9.81 1.47
CA CYS A 106 -11.10 -9.80 2.47
C CYS A 106 -11.10 -8.49 3.28
N ILE A 107 -11.29 -7.34 2.63
CA ILE A 107 -11.38 -6.04 3.32
C ILE A 107 -12.60 -5.98 4.24
N GLU A 108 -13.76 -6.42 3.77
CA GLU A 108 -14.99 -6.48 4.57
C GLU A 108 -14.82 -7.38 5.80
N GLN A 109 -14.28 -8.58 5.63
CA GLN A 109 -14.17 -9.58 6.69
C GLN A 109 -13.10 -9.24 7.73
N ASN A 110 -11.93 -8.77 7.30
CA ASN A 110 -10.77 -8.60 8.18
C ASN A 110 -10.66 -7.18 8.73
N HIS A 111 -11.21 -6.19 8.02
CA HIS A 111 -10.97 -4.76 8.29
C HIS A 111 -12.26 -3.96 8.45
N GLY A 112 -13.43 -4.60 8.40
CA GLY A 112 -14.72 -3.92 8.61
C GLY A 112 -15.14 -3.00 7.45
N GLY A 113 -14.59 -3.23 6.25
CA GLY A 113 -15.01 -2.51 5.05
C GLY A 113 -16.50 -2.73 4.72
N THR A 114 -17.11 -1.78 4.01
CA THR A 114 -18.52 -1.86 3.58
C THR A 114 -18.65 -1.62 2.09
N TRP A 115 -19.47 -2.41 1.41
CA TRP A 115 -19.65 -2.27 -0.04
C TRP A 115 -20.47 -1.03 -0.41
N ARG A 116 -19.95 -0.23 -1.35
CA ARG A 116 -20.70 0.78 -2.10
C ARG A 116 -20.92 0.27 -3.51
N LEU A 117 -22.13 -0.24 -3.76
CA LEU A 117 -22.42 -0.97 -4.98
C LEU A 117 -22.54 -0.02 -6.18
N ARG A 118 -21.94 -0.42 -7.30
CA ARG A 118 -22.00 0.30 -8.57
C ARG A 118 -22.69 -0.54 -9.65
N ARG A 119 -22.98 0.09 -10.79
CA ARG A 119 -23.47 -0.58 -11.99
C ARG A 119 -22.50 -0.29 -13.14
N PRO A 120 -21.81 -1.31 -13.68
CA PRO A 120 -21.89 -2.73 -13.33
C PRO A 120 -21.32 -3.06 -11.95
N MET A 121 -21.77 -4.19 -11.37
CA MET A 121 -21.48 -4.57 -9.97
C MET A 121 -19.99 -4.75 -9.69
N TRP A 122 -19.18 -5.11 -10.69
CA TRP A 122 -17.73 -5.26 -10.50
C TRP A 122 -17.00 -3.92 -10.32
N GLU A 123 -17.59 -2.78 -10.67
CA GLU A 123 -17.03 -1.45 -10.36
C GLU A 123 -17.36 -1.00 -8.92
N SER A 124 -17.97 -1.87 -8.11
CA SER A 124 -18.27 -1.57 -6.71
C SER A 124 -17.00 -1.23 -5.92
N LEU A 125 -17.16 -0.32 -4.97
CA LEU A 125 -16.09 0.16 -4.11
C LEU A 125 -16.24 -0.47 -2.73
N VAL A 126 -15.14 -0.59 -1.99
CA VAL A 126 -15.19 -0.89 -0.56
C VAL A 126 -14.88 0.37 0.21
N PHE A 127 -15.87 0.89 0.92
CA PHE A 127 -15.68 2.00 1.85
C PHE A 127 -15.01 1.49 3.12
N LEU A 128 -13.90 2.14 3.49
CA LEU A 128 -13.13 1.83 4.68
C LEU A 128 -12.98 3.10 5.53
N LYS A 129 -13.24 2.94 6.83
CA LYS A 129 -13.02 3.98 7.84
C LYS A 129 -11.97 3.51 8.83
N SER A 130 -10.96 4.33 9.07
CA SER A 130 -9.90 4.04 10.01
C SER A 130 -9.36 5.30 10.70
N GLN A 131 -8.32 5.15 11.53
CA GLN A 131 -7.66 6.30 12.17
C GLN A 131 -6.95 7.20 11.15
N ALA A 132 -6.60 6.67 9.97
CA ALA A 132 -5.99 7.44 8.89
C ALA A 132 -7.01 8.26 8.08
N GLY A 133 -8.31 7.97 8.21
CA GLY A 133 -9.39 8.68 7.54
C GLY A 133 -10.43 7.74 6.94
N GLU A 134 -11.14 8.25 5.94
CA GLU A 134 -12.20 7.53 5.22
C GLU A 134 -11.85 7.49 3.73
N ALA A 135 -12.00 6.33 3.10
CA ALA A 135 -11.69 6.15 1.69
C ALA A 135 -12.65 5.16 1.00
N ASP A 136 -12.95 5.43 -0.27
CA ASP A 136 -13.55 4.45 -1.17
C ASP A 136 -12.45 3.73 -1.94
N LEU A 137 -12.34 2.42 -1.75
CA LEU A 137 -11.29 1.59 -2.33
C LEU A 137 -11.78 0.98 -3.66
N PRO A 138 -11.21 1.39 -4.82
CA PRO A 138 -11.61 0.88 -6.12
C PRO A 138 -10.93 -0.46 -6.43
N VAL A 139 -11.36 -1.52 -5.74
CA VAL A 139 -10.76 -2.87 -5.78
C VAL A 139 -10.65 -3.45 -7.19
N PHE A 140 -11.60 -3.14 -8.09
CA PHE A 140 -11.51 -3.52 -9.49
C PHE A 140 -10.40 -2.80 -10.25
N HIS A 141 -10.24 -1.50 -10.06
CA HIS A 141 -9.15 -0.75 -10.67
C HIS A 141 -7.79 -1.14 -10.12
N TRP A 142 -7.72 -1.61 -8.87
CA TRP A 142 -6.48 -2.16 -8.31
C TRP A 142 -6.04 -3.40 -9.07
N TRP A 143 -6.97 -4.28 -9.45
CA TRP A 143 -6.69 -5.43 -10.30
C TRP A 143 -6.19 -5.05 -11.69
N LEU A 144 -6.85 -4.10 -12.35
CA LEU A 144 -6.42 -3.65 -13.68
C LEU A 144 -5.00 -3.06 -13.65
N LYS A 145 -4.68 -2.31 -12.59
CA LYS A 145 -3.34 -1.77 -12.37
C LYS A 145 -2.33 -2.87 -12.10
N ALA A 146 -2.63 -3.82 -11.20
CA ALA A 146 -1.76 -4.95 -10.89
C ALA A 146 -1.48 -5.87 -12.09
N LEU A 147 -2.32 -5.85 -13.12
CA LEU A 147 -2.12 -6.58 -14.37
C LEU A 147 -1.56 -5.71 -15.50
N SER A 148 -1.30 -4.42 -15.28
CA SER A 148 -0.76 -3.53 -16.31
C SER A 148 0.77 -3.64 -16.40
N ASP A 149 1.32 -3.48 -17.60
CA ASP A 149 2.79 -3.43 -17.81
C ASP A 149 3.44 -2.27 -17.04
N ASP A 150 2.67 -1.23 -16.70
CA ASP A 150 3.16 -0.06 -15.95
C ASP A 150 3.46 -0.38 -14.47
N GLU A 151 2.74 -1.35 -13.87
CA GLU A 151 2.89 -1.68 -12.43
C GLU A 151 3.40 -3.10 -12.17
N LEU A 152 3.33 -4.01 -13.15
CA LEU A 152 3.85 -5.36 -13.01
C LEU A 152 5.33 -5.35 -12.59
N GLY A 153 5.65 -6.08 -11.52
CA GLY A 153 7.00 -6.16 -10.95
C GLY A 153 7.46 -4.92 -10.17
N THR A 154 6.66 -3.85 -10.08
CA THR A 154 7.04 -2.62 -9.36
C THR A 154 6.09 -2.24 -8.23
N ARG A 155 4.78 -2.38 -8.42
CA ARG A 155 3.75 -2.09 -7.41
C ARG A 155 2.71 -3.19 -7.43
N THR A 156 2.81 -4.12 -6.48
CA THR A 156 1.93 -5.28 -6.47
C THR A 156 0.56 -4.94 -5.90
N LEU A 157 -0.41 -5.84 -6.15
CA LEU A 157 -1.70 -5.77 -5.47
C LEU A 157 -1.55 -5.81 -3.94
N GLY A 158 -0.59 -6.60 -3.45
CA GLY A 158 -0.27 -6.71 -2.01
C GLY A 158 0.27 -5.40 -1.42
N ASP A 159 1.13 -4.68 -2.13
CA ASP A 159 1.65 -3.38 -1.67
C ASP A 159 0.53 -2.35 -1.54
N ARG A 160 -0.39 -2.35 -2.51
CA ARG A 160 -1.56 -1.47 -2.50
C ARG A 160 -2.51 -1.84 -1.36
N TYR A 161 -2.77 -3.12 -1.16
CA TYR A 161 -3.58 -3.63 -0.06
C TYR A 161 -2.97 -3.24 1.30
N ARG A 162 -1.66 -3.44 1.49
CA ARG A 162 -0.96 -3.01 2.70
C ARG A 162 -1.13 -1.52 2.95
N THR A 163 -0.88 -0.70 1.94
CA THR A 163 -0.88 0.77 2.05
C THR A 163 -2.28 1.34 2.34
N PHE A 164 -3.32 0.80 1.72
CA PHE A 164 -4.67 1.39 1.79
C PHE A 164 -5.64 0.62 2.69
N VAL A 165 -5.24 -0.55 3.19
CA VAL A 165 -6.07 -1.40 4.06
C VAL A 165 -5.34 -1.68 5.37
N GLU A 166 -4.28 -2.51 5.36
CA GLU A 166 -3.64 -2.99 6.59
C GLU A 166 -3.04 -1.88 7.44
N GLU A 167 -2.27 -0.98 6.84
CA GLU A 167 -1.61 0.12 7.55
C GLU A 167 -2.65 1.10 8.13
N PRO A 168 -3.65 1.59 7.37
CA PRO A 168 -4.71 2.42 7.93
C PRO A 168 -5.49 1.79 9.09
N THR A 169 -5.70 0.48 9.08
CA THR A 169 -6.56 -0.23 10.06
C THR A 169 -5.79 -0.80 11.25
N THR A 170 -4.46 -0.83 11.17
CA THR A 170 -3.61 -1.26 12.27
C THR A 170 -3.73 -0.30 13.46
N ASP A 171 -3.93 -0.86 14.66
CA ASP A 171 -3.89 -0.08 15.89
C ASP A 171 -2.44 0.19 16.33
N PHE A 172 -1.85 1.24 15.76
CA PHE A 172 -0.50 1.68 16.12
C PHE A 172 -0.39 2.20 17.56
N SER A 173 -1.51 2.56 18.19
CA SER A 173 -1.52 3.01 19.59
C SER A 173 -1.27 1.86 20.57
N ALA A 174 -1.62 0.62 20.18
CA ALA A 174 -1.38 -0.60 20.93
C ALA A 174 0.07 -1.11 20.85
N LEU A 175 0.93 -0.51 20.02
CA LEU A 175 2.35 -0.87 19.98
C LEU A 175 3.01 -0.64 21.35
N PRO A 176 3.97 -1.51 21.75
CA PRO A 176 4.67 -1.35 23.02
C PRO A 176 5.48 -0.06 23.02
N VAL A 177 5.45 0.65 24.14
CA VAL A 177 6.33 1.81 24.36
C VAL A 177 7.74 1.31 24.64
N LEU A 178 8.68 1.63 23.76
CA LEU A 178 10.09 1.24 23.85
C LEU A 178 10.88 2.24 24.69
N ALA A 179 10.74 3.53 24.39
CA ALA A 179 11.44 4.60 25.08
C ALA A 179 10.46 5.46 25.86
N LYS A 180 10.55 5.43 27.20
CA LYS A 180 9.68 6.22 28.09
C LYS A 180 10.08 7.67 28.23
N GLU A 181 11.37 7.96 28.03
CA GLU A 181 11.93 9.31 28.09
C GLU A 181 12.21 9.84 26.68
N GLU A 182 11.85 11.09 26.44
CA GLU A 182 12.16 11.76 25.19
C GLU A 182 13.67 12.02 25.13
N ARG A 183 14.36 11.23 24.30
CA ARG A 183 15.80 11.37 24.03
C ARG A 183 16.00 12.08 22.70
N THR A 184 16.86 13.09 22.69
CA THR A 184 17.28 13.79 21.47
C THR A 184 18.49 13.11 20.86
N PHE A 185 18.47 12.90 19.54
CA PHE A 185 19.61 12.40 18.79
C PHE A 185 20.23 13.54 17.97
N PRO A 186 21.56 13.75 18.00
CA PRO A 186 22.22 14.62 17.04
C PRO A 186 22.05 14.10 15.60
N ARG A 187 22.03 15.04 14.64
CA ARG A 187 22.19 14.71 13.23
C ARG A 187 23.54 14.06 13.00
N LEU A 188 23.53 12.93 12.29
CA LEU A 188 24.71 12.23 11.82
C LEU A 188 25.07 12.72 10.42
N THR A 189 26.34 13.01 10.14
CA THR A 189 26.83 13.51 8.83
C THR A 189 27.94 12.66 8.22
N LYS A 190 28.55 11.76 9.01
CA LYS A 190 29.51 10.76 8.53
C LYS A 190 28.82 9.40 8.52
N ILE A 191 28.04 9.16 7.46
CA ILE A 191 27.18 7.98 7.39
C ILE A 191 27.95 6.80 6.80
N ARG A 192 28.28 5.85 7.67
CA ARG A 192 28.67 4.49 7.29
C ARG A 192 27.87 3.52 8.13
N TYR A 193 27.50 2.37 7.56
CA TYR A 193 26.64 1.40 8.25
C TYR A 193 27.22 0.95 9.60
N ASP A 194 28.51 0.66 9.66
CA ASP A 194 29.20 0.23 10.90
C ASP A 194 29.13 1.28 12.01
N VAL A 195 29.32 2.56 11.65
CA VAL A 195 29.27 3.69 12.57
C VAL A 195 27.84 3.94 13.03
N PHE A 196 26.88 3.96 12.09
CA PHE A 196 25.45 4.09 12.39
C PHE A 196 24.97 2.96 13.31
N TYR A 197 25.29 1.71 12.99
CA TYR A 197 24.92 0.55 13.80
C TYR A 197 25.47 0.64 15.22
N LYS A 198 26.77 0.95 15.38
CA LYS A 198 27.37 1.16 16.72
C LYS A 198 26.72 2.31 17.47
N TYR A 199 26.43 3.42 16.79
CA TYR A 199 25.75 4.57 17.37
C TYR A 199 24.36 4.18 17.89
N MET A 200 23.59 3.46 17.09
CA MET A 200 22.26 2.99 17.47
C MET A 200 22.29 2.02 18.64
N LYS A 201 23.25 1.08 18.67
CA LYS A 201 23.43 0.18 19.80
C LYS A 201 23.74 0.89 21.11
N ALA A 202 24.47 2.01 21.05
CA ALA A 202 24.79 2.80 22.23
C ALA A 202 23.63 3.70 22.70
N ASN A 203 22.86 4.28 21.76
CA ASN A 203 21.91 5.36 22.07
C ASN A 203 20.44 4.94 22.03
N ALA A 204 20.12 3.83 21.36
CA ALA A 204 18.77 3.25 21.30
C ALA A 204 18.86 1.71 21.47
N PRO A 205 19.36 1.21 22.62
CA PRO A 205 19.53 -0.23 22.86
C PRO A 205 18.22 -1.02 22.85
N GLU A 206 17.07 -0.33 22.92
CA GLU A 206 15.75 -0.94 22.79
C GLU A 206 15.52 -1.58 21.41
N ILE A 207 16.20 -1.08 20.37
CA ILE A 207 16.20 -1.69 19.03
C ILE A 207 17.27 -2.79 18.97
N LYS A 208 16.87 -4.01 19.34
CA LYS A 208 17.75 -5.17 19.42
C LYS A 208 18.21 -5.67 18.05
N ASP A 209 17.36 -5.55 17.05
CA ASP A 209 17.64 -5.94 15.67
C ASP A 209 17.01 -4.91 14.74
N PHE A 210 17.66 -4.62 13.61
CA PHE A 210 17.06 -3.83 12.55
C PHE A 210 16.22 -4.69 11.61
N GLY A 211 16.34 -6.02 11.66
CA GLY A 211 15.62 -6.93 10.77
C GLY A 211 16.25 -7.02 9.39
N SER A 212 15.85 -8.05 8.64
CA SER A 212 16.39 -8.39 7.30
C SER A 212 16.11 -7.33 6.24
N ASP A 213 15.02 -6.60 6.41
CA ASP A 213 14.48 -5.70 5.39
C ASP A 213 14.95 -4.25 5.58
N PHE A 214 15.67 -3.97 6.68
CA PHE A 214 16.43 -2.74 6.80
C PHE A 214 17.58 -2.74 5.78
N PRO A 215 17.95 -1.58 5.19
CA PRO A 215 19.02 -1.56 4.20
C PRO A 215 20.32 -2.18 4.73
N SER A 216 20.87 -3.15 3.98
CA SER A 216 22.13 -3.81 4.30
C SER A 216 23.31 -2.83 4.28
N ALA A 217 24.50 -3.27 4.70
CA ALA A 217 25.70 -2.46 4.65
C ALA A 217 26.05 -2.02 3.22
N GLU A 218 25.90 -2.92 2.25
CA GLU A 218 26.10 -2.68 0.83
C GLU A 218 25.09 -1.65 0.33
N ARG A 219 23.80 -1.84 0.68
CA ARG A 219 22.74 -0.91 0.29
C ARG A 219 22.92 0.48 0.91
N PHE A 220 23.38 0.56 2.17
CA PHE A 220 23.72 1.83 2.82
C PHE A 220 24.82 2.58 2.09
N ALA A 221 25.83 1.86 1.59
CA ALA A 221 26.90 2.44 0.81
C ALA A 221 26.39 2.97 -0.54
N GLU A 222 25.54 2.21 -1.24
CA GLU A 222 24.91 2.62 -2.50
C GLU A 222 24.01 3.86 -2.36
N LEU A 223 23.32 4.00 -1.23
CA LEU A 223 22.41 5.13 -0.99
C LEU A 223 23.17 6.46 -0.87
N GLU A 224 24.43 6.45 -0.42
CA GLU A 224 25.27 7.64 -0.26
C GLU A 224 24.58 8.73 0.57
N PHE A 225 24.14 8.37 1.79
CA PHE A 225 23.50 9.31 2.71
C PHE A 225 24.41 10.49 3.06
N LYS A 226 23.90 11.70 2.82
CA LYS A 226 24.55 12.97 3.22
C LYS A 226 24.43 13.19 4.72
N TRP A 227 23.29 12.85 5.28
CA TRP A 227 23.02 12.89 6.71
C TRP A 227 21.87 11.96 7.09
N LEU A 228 21.79 11.64 8.37
CA LEU A 228 20.67 10.94 9.00
C LEU A 228 20.29 11.64 10.30
N GLU A 229 19.00 11.71 10.56
CA GLU A 229 18.41 12.10 11.83
C GLU A 229 17.54 10.98 12.37
N ILE A 230 17.39 10.97 13.69
CA ILE A 230 16.73 9.89 14.42
C ILE A 230 15.77 10.52 15.42
N ARG A 231 14.55 10.00 15.49
CA ARG A 231 13.55 10.49 16.44
C ARG A 231 12.63 9.38 16.91
N TRP A 232 12.30 9.40 18.20
CA TRP A 232 11.20 8.61 18.74
C TRP A 232 9.85 9.22 18.35
N VAL A 233 8.94 8.39 17.86
CA VAL A 233 7.59 8.80 17.43
C VAL A 233 6.52 7.95 18.13
N GLY A 234 5.26 8.42 18.10
CA GLY A 234 4.14 7.73 18.77
C GLY A 234 4.32 7.62 20.28
N GLY A 235 4.95 8.62 20.92
CA GLY A 235 5.28 8.57 22.34
C GLY A 235 6.28 7.46 22.69
N GLY A 236 7.27 7.21 21.82
CA GLY A 236 8.33 6.23 22.07
C GLY A 236 8.00 4.81 21.63
N ARG A 237 6.96 4.60 20.81
CA ARG A 237 6.55 3.29 20.29
C ARG A 237 7.37 2.84 19.10
N MET A 238 7.81 3.79 18.29
CA MET A 238 8.63 3.52 17.11
C MET A 238 9.76 4.51 17.00
N LEU A 239 10.84 4.07 16.37
CA LEU A 239 11.97 4.90 16.01
C LEU A 239 11.89 5.24 14.52
N LEU A 240 11.91 6.54 14.22
CA LEU A 240 12.03 7.04 12.86
C LEU A 240 13.49 7.40 12.58
N VAL A 241 14.08 6.79 11.57
CA VAL A 241 15.38 7.16 11.01
C VAL A 241 15.12 7.77 9.64
N TYR A 242 15.57 9.00 9.40
CA TYR A 242 15.30 9.69 8.14
C TYR A 242 16.51 10.49 7.68
N GLY A 243 16.63 10.68 6.36
CA GLY A 243 17.68 11.53 5.84
C GLY A 243 17.79 11.58 4.33
N LEU A 244 18.64 12.51 3.89
CA LEU A 244 18.89 12.78 2.49
C LEU A 244 19.99 11.88 1.95
N SER A 245 19.66 11.11 0.91
CA SER A 245 20.56 10.29 0.12
C SER A 245 20.89 10.97 -1.21
N ARG A 246 21.72 10.35 -2.04
CA ARG A 246 21.91 10.82 -3.41
C ARG A 246 20.65 10.68 -4.27
N MET A 247 19.81 9.70 -3.98
CA MET A 247 18.60 9.41 -4.76
C MET A 247 17.39 10.25 -4.32
N GLY A 248 17.40 10.76 -3.09
CA GLY A 248 16.30 11.54 -2.54
C GLY A 248 16.17 11.35 -1.03
N PHE A 249 14.98 11.56 -0.51
CA PHE A 249 14.72 11.55 0.92
C PHE A 249 14.14 10.21 1.37
N HIS A 250 14.75 9.60 2.40
CA HIS A 250 14.32 8.32 2.95
C HIS A 250 13.82 8.47 4.38
N LEU A 251 12.79 7.69 4.71
CA LEU A 251 12.27 7.50 6.06
C LEU A 251 12.19 6.01 6.33
N PHE A 252 12.67 5.57 7.50
CA PHE A 252 12.65 4.19 7.96
C PHE A 252 12.02 4.15 9.34
N TRP A 253 10.96 3.35 9.48
CA TRP A 253 10.26 3.13 10.73
C TRP A 253 10.68 1.79 11.32
N LEU A 254 11.14 1.82 12.57
CA LEU A 254 11.53 0.64 13.33
C LEU A 254 10.65 0.52 14.58
N ASP A 255 10.19 -0.69 14.86
CA ASP A 255 9.51 -1.04 16.10
C ASP A 255 10.34 -2.04 16.93
N ALA A 256 9.73 -2.66 17.94
CA ALA A 256 10.38 -3.61 18.84
C ALA A 256 11.03 -4.81 18.11
N LYS A 257 10.50 -5.17 16.93
CA LYS A 257 10.94 -6.29 16.10
C LYS A 257 11.96 -5.86 15.03
N GLY A 258 12.29 -4.57 14.96
CA GLY A 258 13.19 -4.00 13.96
C GLY A 258 12.44 -3.24 12.87
N PHE A 259 12.93 -3.31 11.65
CA PHE A 259 12.36 -2.60 10.51
C PHE A 259 10.94 -3.04 10.26
N ARG A 260 10.07 -2.03 10.12
CA ARG A 260 8.66 -2.23 9.80
C ARG A 260 8.34 -1.77 8.39
N LYS A 261 8.76 -0.56 8.04
CA LYS A 261 8.54 0.00 6.70
C LYS A 261 9.45 1.17 6.39
N SER A 262 9.43 1.56 5.12
CA SER A 262 10.12 2.76 4.64
C SER A 262 9.23 3.59 3.73
N ALA A 263 9.59 4.85 3.59
CA ALA A 263 9.09 5.73 2.53
C ALA A 263 10.28 6.35 1.83
N PHE A 264 10.18 6.45 0.51
CA PHE A 264 11.14 7.15 -0.33
C PHE A 264 10.42 8.26 -1.08
N MET A 265 11.00 9.46 -1.03
CA MET A 265 10.50 10.62 -1.73
C MET A 265 11.61 11.18 -2.61
N PRO A 266 11.47 11.13 -3.95
CA PRO A 266 12.34 11.86 -4.85
C PRO A 266 12.34 13.34 -4.45
N CYS A 267 13.53 13.93 -4.34
CA CYS A 267 13.67 15.34 -4.05
C CYS A 267 15.00 15.90 -4.54
N ASP A 268 14.99 17.19 -4.81
CA ASP A 268 16.20 17.96 -5.02
C ASP A 268 17.00 18.03 -3.73
N ALA A 269 18.33 18.18 -3.84
CA ALA A 269 19.18 18.32 -2.67
C ALA A 269 19.03 19.70 -1.99
N PHE A 270 18.50 20.68 -2.71
CA PHE A 270 18.34 22.04 -2.23
C PHE A 270 16.99 22.64 -2.69
N PRO A 271 16.24 23.34 -1.81
CA PRO A 271 16.44 23.43 -0.36
C PRO A 271 16.43 22.05 0.31
N GLU A 272 17.22 21.93 1.38
CA GLU A 272 17.35 20.66 2.10
C GLU A 272 15.98 20.24 2.69
N PRO A 273 15.58 18.96 2.57
CA PRO A 273 14.33 18.50 3.12
C PRO A 273 14.30 18.60 4.65
N VAL A 274 13.14 18.94 5.19
CA VAL A 274 12.89 19.13 6.62
C VAL A 274 11.73 18.24 7.05
N VAL A 275 11.85 17.63 8.23
CA VAL A 275 10.78 16.87 8.87
C VAL A 275 10.29 17.64 10.08
N ARG A 276 9.00 17.94 10.11
CA ARG A 276 8.31 18.56 11.25
C ARG A 276 7.39 17.55 11.91
N PHE A 277 7.32 17.62 13.23
CA PHE A 277 6.53 16.70 14.04
C PHE A 277 5.47 17.52 14.77
N LYS A 278 4.20 17.17 14.59
CA LYS A 278 3.06 17.88 15.17
C LYS A 278 2.02 16.88 15.69
N GLY A 279 2.09 16.59 16.99
CA GLY A 279 1.25 15.56 17.60
C GLY A 279 1.46 14.22 16.90
N ASP A 280 0.39 13.66 16.37
CA ASP A 280 0.40 12.38 15.67
C ASP A 280 0.79 12.47 14.18
N LYS A 281 1.23 13.64 13.72
CA LYS A 281 1.56 13.89 12.31
C LYS A 281 3.03 14.19 12.10
N ILE A 282 3.53 13.72 10.97
CA ILE A 282 4.83 14.05 10.40
C ILE A 282 4.58 14.83 9.11
N GLU A 283 5.19 16.00 8.99
CA GLU A 283 5.18 16.81 7.77
C GLU A 283 6.59 16.79 7.17
N VAL A 284 6.73 16.23 5.96
CA VAL A 284 7.97 16.24 5.18
C VAL A 284 7.89 17.37 4.16
N ILE A 285 8.76 18.37 4.32
CA ILE A 285 8.89 19.49 3.39
C ILE A 285 10.13 19.25 2.56
N ARG A 286 10.00 19.22 1.24
CA ARG A 286 11.10 18.97 0.30
C ARG A 286 10.94 19.81 -0.97
N ALA A 287 12.01 19.93 -1.73
CA ALA A 287 11.92 20.46 -3.09
C ALA A 287 11.80 19.31 -4.10
N GLU A 288 10.88 19.44 -5.04
CA GLU A 288 10.66 18.50 -6.13
C GLU A 288 10.40 19.30 -7.40
N ASN A 289 11.30 19.17 -8.39
CA ASN A 289 11.28 19.95 -9.63
C ASN A 289 11.22 21.46 -9.34
N GLU A 290 12.11 21.95 -8.47
CA GLU A 290 12.22 23.36 -8.06
C GLU A 290 10.99 23.90 -7.29
N ARG A 291 10.01 23.07 -6.97
CA ARG A 291 8.83 23.44 -6.20
C ARG A 291 8.91 22.87 -4.79
N THR A 292 8.59 23.69 -3.80
CA THR A 292 8.43 23.19 -2.43
C THR A 292 7.12 22.42 -2.32
N VAL A 293 7.22 21.16 -1.89
CA VAL A 293 6.11 20.26 -1.65
C VAL A 293 6.12 19.86 -0.18
N ALA A 294 4.98 19.99 0.48
CA ALA A 294 4.73 19.45 1.81
C ALA A 294 3.94 18.15 1.68
N HIS A 295 4.38 17.12 2.40
CA HIS A 295 3.71 15.84 2.47
C HIS A 295 3.45 15.48 3.92
N GLU A 296 2.18 15.43 4.28
CA GLU A 296 1.72 15.10 5.63
C GLU A 296 1.37 13.60 5.71
N MET A 297 1.81 12.96 6.78
CA MET A 297 1.50 11.57 7.11
C MET A 297 1.35 11.41 8.62
N LEU A 298 0.84 10.27 9.06
CA LEU A 298 0.77 9.95 10.48
C LEU A 298 2.16 9.57 11.00
N TRP A 299 2.33 9.54 12.32
CA TRP A 299 3.62 9.24 12.91
C TRP A 299 4.11 7.82 12.60
N TRP A 300 3.19 6.93 12.27
CA TRP A 300 3.46 5.60 11.77
C TRP A 300 3.56 5.54 10.25
N GLY A 301 3.58 6.65 9.51
CA GLY A 301 3.66 6.73 8.05
C GLY A 301 2.32 6.92 7.36
N LEU A 302 2.31 6.72 6.03
CA LEU A 302 1.08 6.53 5.24
C LEU A 302 0.56 5.10 5.38
#